data_AF-A0A1S4BEF2-F1
#
_entry.id   AF-A0A1S4BEF2-F1
#
_cell.length_a   1.000
_cell.length_b   1.000
_cell.length_c   1.000
_cell.angle_alpha   90.00
_cell.angle_beta   90.00
_cell.angle_gamma   90.00
#
_symmetry.space_group_name_H-M   'P 1'
#
loop_
_entity.id
_entity.type
_entity.pdbx_description
1 polymer ?
#
loop_
_entity_poly.entity_id
_entity_poly.type
_entity_poly.pdbx_seq_one_letter_code
_entity_poly.pdbx_strand_id
1 'polypeptide(L)'
;MTEEEKLNLALNSKLNPFAKEWSSSEATRSLFMTFSRGYPISRRQIINFFNRKCGNCVEDVFTFREQGKDPTFGKVVFKNTSSCALVLRRGCDVARFYIGSGHVLVKQYKPRHFKNLNRVM
;
A
#
# COMPACT_ATOMS: atom_id res chain seq x y z
N MET A 1 2.11 19.17 27.72
CA MET A 1 1.39 19.41 26.46
C MET A 1 -0.09 19.35 26.77
N THR A 2 -0.73 20.51 26.85
CA THR A 2 -2.12 20.67 27.26
C THR A 2 -3.06 20.21 26.14
N GLU A 3 -4.29 19.81 26.47
CA GLU A 3 -5.27 19.33 25.48
C GLU A 3 -5.59 20.40 24.40
N GLU A 4 -5.49 21.69 24.73
CA GLU A 4 -5.62 22.79 23.78
C GLU A 4 -4.52 22.82 22.70
N GLU A 5 -3.29 22.45 23.04
CA GLU A 5 -2.18 22.40 22.08
C GLU A 5 -2.37 21.26 21.06
N LYS A 6 -2.92 20.12 21.51
CA LYS A 6 -3.25 18.99 20.62
C LYS A 6 -4.36 19.33 19.63
N LEU A 7 -5.40 20.02 20.09
CA LEU A 7 -6.52 20.45 19.24
C LEU A 7 -6.07 21.47 18.19
N ASN A 8 -5.24 22.44 18.57
CA ASN A 8 -4.69 23.43 17.65
C ASN A 8 -3.74 22.81 16.62
N LEU A 9 -2.97 21.78 16.99
CA LEU A 9 -2.13 21.04 16.05
C LEU A 9 -2.97 20.22 15.06
N ALA A 10 -4.05 19.59 15.53
CA ALA A 10 -4.97 18.83 14.68
C ALA A 10 -5.74 19.73 13.70
N LEU A 11 -6.21 20.91 14.15
CA LEU A 11 -6.91 21.89 13.32
C LEU A 11 -6.01 22.51 12.24
N ASN A 12 -4.73 22.70 12.54
CA ASN A 12 -3.74 23.22 11.59
C ASN A 12 -3.05 22.15 10.76
N SER A 13 -3.43 20.87 10.93
CA SER A 13 -2.84 19.76 10.21
C SER A 13 -3.40 19.68 8.79
N LYS A 14 -2.51 19.62 7.78
CA LYS A 14 -2.88 19.29 6.39
C LYS A 14 -3.22 17.80 6.21
N LEU A 15 -3.13 16.99 7.26
CA LEU A 15 -3.43 15.55 7.20
C LEU A 15 -4.92 15.32 7.39
N ASN A 16 -5.44 14.28 6.73
CA ASN A 16 -6.82 13.85 6.92
C ASN A 16 -7.03 13.43 8.40
N PRO A 17 -7.96 14.03 9.15
CA PRO A 17 -8.19 13.70 10.56
C PRO A 17 -8.72 12.27 10.77
N PHE A 18 -9.23 11.62 9.72
CA PHE A 18 -9.66 10.22 9.73
C PHE A 18 -8.56 9.25 9.25
N ALA A 19 -7.34 9.73 9.01
CA ALA A 19 -6.23 8.86 8.62
C ALA A 19 -5.81 7.97 9.79
N LYS A 20 -5.71 6.66 9.54
CA LYS A 20 -5.13 5.71 10.48
C LYS A 20 -3.66 6.04 10.70
N GLU A 21 -3.21 5.95 11.95
CA GLU A 21 -1.80 6.10 12.33
C GLU A 21 -0.90 5.08 11.59
N TRP A 22 0.34 5.49 11.32
CA TRP A 22 1.32 4.63 10.69
C TRP A 22 1.69 3.44 11.58
N SER A 23 1.64 2.22 11.02
CA SER A 23 2.08 1.00 11.70
C SER A 23 3.23 0.34 10.94
N SER A 24 4.38 0.19 11.59
CA SER A 24 5.56 -0.48 11.03
C SER A 24 5.31 -1.96 10.74
N SER A 25 4.54 -2.64 11.59
CA SER A 25 4.18 -4.05 11.39
C SER A 25 3.28 -4.21 10.16
N GLU A 26 2.30 -3.33 9.96
CA GLU A 26 1.47 -3.31 8.75
C GLU A 26 2.30 -3.00 7.50
N ALA A 27 3.23 -2.05 7.57
CA ALA A 27 4.05 -1.66 6.44
C ALA A 27 4.94 -2.81 5.90
N THR A 28 5.53 -3.61 6.78
CA THR A 28 6.41 -4.72 6.38
C THR A 28 5.65 -5.87 5.71
N ARG A 29 4.40 -6.11 6.12
CA ARG A 29 3.49 -7.12 5.55
C ARG A 29 2.54 -6.55 4.49
N SER A 30 2.82 -5.37 3.95
CA SER A 30 2.01 -4.74 2.90
C SER A 30 2.76 -4.61 1.58
N LEU A 31 2.03 -4.70 0.48
CA LEU A 31 2.51 -4.36 -0.85
C LEU A 31 1.61 -3.31 -1.50
N PHE A 32 2.22 -2.42 -2.27
CA PHE A 32 1.52 -1.42 -3.07
C PHE A 32 1.29 -1.94 -4.48
N MET A 33 0.11 -1.65 -5.00
CA MET A 33 -0.34 -2.06 -6.32
C MET A 33 -0.59 -0.84 -7.18
N THR A 34 -0.20 -0.90 -8.45
CA THR A 34 -0.66 0.06 -9.46
C THR A 34 -1.32 -0.71 -10.61
N PHE A 35 -2.46 -0.20 -11.05
CA PHE A 35 -3.32 -0.82 -12.04
C PHE A 35 -3.13 -0.13 -13.40
N SER A 36 -3.06 -0.91 -14.49
CA SER A 36 -3.17 -0.36 -15.84
C SER A 36 -4.54 0.30 -16.04
N ARG A 37 -4.59 1.42 -16.78
CA ARG A 37 -5.85 2.11 -17.09
C ARG A 37 -6.79 1.22 -17.93
N GLY A 38 -8.10 1.38 -17.74
CA GLY A 38 -9.13 0.78 -18.59
C GLY A 38 -9.69 -0.58 -18.15
N TYR A 39 -9.18 -1.16 -17.06
CA TYR A 39 -9.72 -2.41 -16.50
C TYR A 39 -9.88 -2.29 -14.99
N PRO A 40 -11.07 -1.93 -14.48
CA PRO A 40 -11.31 -1.85 -13.05
C PRO A 40 -11.17 -3.23 -12.41
N ILE A 41 -10.24 -3.36 -11.47
CA ILE A 41 -10.02 -4.59 -10.71
C ILE A 41 -10.72 -4.47 -9.36
N SER A 42 -11.61 -5.41 -9.08
CA SER A 42 -12.35 -5.44 -7.81
C SER A 42 -11.48 -5.96 -6.66
N ARG A 43 -11.80 -5.51 -5.44
CA ARG A 43 -11.21 -6.01 -4.19
C ARG A 43 -11.23 -7.55 -4.11
N ARG A 44 -12.35 -8.16 -4.49
CA ARG A 44 -12.53 -9.63 -4.48
C ARG A 44 -11.57 -10.35 -5.44
N GLN A 45 -11.32 -9.81 -6.63
CA GLN A 45 -10.36 -10.39 -7.58
C GLN A 45 -8.94 -10.38 -7.02
N ILE A 46 -8.55 -9.27 -6.38
CA ILE A 46 -7.23 -9.14 -5.73
C ILE A 46 -7.07 -10.17 -4.61
N ILE A 47 -8.07 -10.26 -3.72
CA ILE A 47 -8.07 -11.24 -2.61
C ILE A 47 -7.94 -12.66 -3.16
N ASN A 48 -8.80 -13.04 -4.12
CA ASN A 48 -8.80 -14.38 -4.70
C ASN A 48 -7.48 -14.71 -5.39
N PHE A 49 -6.88 -13.76 -6.12
CA PHE A 49 -5.61 -13.96 -6.81
C PHE A 49 -4.48 -14.27 -5.82
N PHE A 50 -4.30 -13.43 -4.80
CA PHE A 50 -3.24 -13.65 -3.82
C PHE A 50 -3.50 -14.87 -2.94
N ASN A 51 -4.76 -15.13 -2.59
CA ASN A 51 -5.09 -16.31 -1.80
C ASN A 51 -4.83 -17.62 -2.57
N ARG A 52 -5.04 -17.64 -3.90
CA ARG A 52 -4.66 -18.78 -4.75
C ARG A 52 -3.15 -18.95 -4.84
N LYS A 53 -2.39 -17.85 -4.83
CA LYS A 53 -0.93 -17.86 -5.00
C LYS A 53 -0.17 -18.25 -3.73
N CYS A 54 -0.64 -17.81 -2.56
CA CYS A 54 0.10 -17.89 -1.31
C CYS A 54 -0.72 -18.50 -0.15
N GLY A 55 -1.84 -19.16 -0.45
CA GLY A 55 -2.80 -19.63 0.56
C GLY A 55 -3.60 -18.48 1.16
N ASN A 56 -4.42 -18.73 2.20
CA ASN A 56 -5.27 -17.72 2.86
C ASN A 56 -4.46 -16.61 3.58
N CYS A 57 -3.78 -15.77 2.81
CA CYS A 57 -2.72 -14.86 3.26
C CYS A 57 -3.14 -13.40 3.28
N VAL A 58 -4.22 -13.03 2.59
CA VAL A 58 -4.70 -11.64 2.55
C VAL A 58 -5.48 -11.33 3.82
N GLU A 59 -5.12 -10.21 4.47
CA GLU A 59 -5.86 -9.63 5.58
C GLU A 59 -6.81 -8.54 5.07
N ASP A 60 -6.29 -7.61 4.28
CA ASP A 60 -7.10 -6.51 3.74
C ASP A 60 -6.57 -5.98 2.40
N VAL A 61 -7.43 -5.29 1.66
CA VAL A 61 -7.14 -4.66 0.37
C VAL A 61 -7.82 -3.30 0.32
N PHE A 62 -7.00 -2.28 0.09
CA PHE A 62 -7.41 -0.89 -0.11
C PHE A 62 -7.19 -0.52 -1.56
N THR A 63 -8.19 0.07 -2.19
CA THR A 63 -8.10 0.62 -3.55
C THR A 63 -8.41 2.10 -3.50
N PHE A 64 -7.57 2.90 -4.13
CA PHE A 64 -7.70 4.35 -4.15
C PHE A 64 -8.11 4.78 -5.55
N ARG A 65 -9.15 5.62 -5.61
CA ARG A 65 -9.68 6.20 -6.84
C ARG A 65 -9.94 7.68 -6.63
N GLU A 66 -9.78 8.45 -7.69
CA GLU A 66 -10.35 9.79 -7.77
C GLU A 66 -11.87 9.66 -7.99
N GLN A 67 -12.64 10.65 -7.54
CA GLN A 67 -14.09 10.64 -7.75
C GLN A 67 -14.42 10.52 -9.26
N GLY A 68 -15.33 9.62 -9.61
CA GLY A 68 -15.73 9.37 -10.99
C GLY A 68 -14.70 8.64 -11.86
N LYS A 69 -13.56 8.19 -11.32
CA LYS A 69 -12.54 7.43 -12.05
C LYS A 69 -12.35 6.03 -11.50
N ASP A 70 -11.80 5.15 -12.33
CA ASP A 70 -11.38 3.82 -11.90
C ASP A 70 -10.19 3.90 -10.93
N PRO A 71 -10.05 2.92 -10.01
CA PRO A 71 -8.88 2.85 -9.14
C PRO A 71 -7.60 2.71 -9.97
N THR A 72 -6.60 3.53 -9.67
CA THR A 72 -5.29 3.49 -10.34
C THR A 72 -4.20 2.90 -9.46
N PHE A 73 -4.38 2.93 -8.14
CA PHE A 73 -3.46 2.34 -7.17
C PHE A 73 -4.19 1.73 -5.97
N GLY A 74 -3.47 0.89 -5.24
CA GLY A 74 -3.99 0.19 -4.08
C GLY A 74 -2.90 -0.30 -3.14
N LYS A 75 -3.32 -0.87 -2.02
CA LYS A 75 -2.48 -1.53 -1.04
C LYS A 75 -3.12 -2.87 -0.67
N VAL A 76 -2.33 -3.93 -0.66
CA VAL A 76 -2.72 -5.22 -0.09
C VAL A 76 -1.94 -5.43 1.19
N VAL A 77 -2.64 -5.84 2.24
CA VAL A 77 -2.09 -6.16 3.54
C VAL A 77 -2.20 -7.67 3.72
N PHE A 78 -1.08 -8.32 4.02
CA PHE A 78 -1.03 -9.75 4.29
C PHE A 78 -1.00 -10.03 5.78
N LYS A 79 -1.49 -11.20 6.17
CA LYS A 79 -1.42 -11.70 7.55
C LYS A 79 0.03 -11.89 8.01
N ASN A 80 0.91 -12.33 7.09
CA ASN A 80 2.31 -12.64 7.37
C ASN A 80 3.26 -11.98 6.37
N THR A 81 4.41 -11.50 6.85
CA THR A 81 5.49 -10.89 6.02
C THR A 81 6.07 -11.84 4.99
N SER A 82 6.07 -13.15 5.26
CA SER A 82 6.50 -14.18 4.29
C SER A 82 5.70 -14.15 2.99
N SER A 83 4.42 -13.76 3.06
CA SER A 83 3.56 -13.60 1.88
C SER A 83 4.11 -12.55 0.91
N CYS A 84 4.64 -11.44 1.43
CA CYS A 84 5.27 -10.41 0.61
C CYS A 84 6.47 -10.97 -0.16
N ALA A 85 7.32 -11.74 0.51
CA ALA A 85 8.49 -12.37 -0.10
C ALA A 85 8.12 -13.41 -1.17
N LEU A 86 7.03 -14.16 -0.97
CA LEU A 86 6.50 -15.10 -1.96
C LEU A 86 5.93 -14.38 -3.19
N VAL A 87 5.20 -13.29 -2.96
CA VAL A 87 4.61 -12.49 -4.05
C VAL A 87 5.71 -11.83 -4.88
N LEU A 88 6.66 -11.15 -4.25
CA LEU A 88 7.70 -10.43 -4.97
C LEU A 88 8.75 -11.35 -5.59
N ARG A 89 8.82 -12.64 -5.20
CA ARG A 89 9.98 -13.53 -5.40
C ARG A 89 11.20 -13.00 -4.65
N ARG A 90 11.95 -13.92 -4.04
CA ARG A 90 13.07 -13.57 -3.15
C ARG A 90 14.08 -12.68 -3.88
N GLY A 91 14.33 -11.48 -3.35
CA GLY A 91 15.32 -10.54 -3.88
C GLY A 91 14.81 -9.56 -4.95
N CYS A 92 13.54 -9.62 -5.36
CA CYS A 92 12.97 -8.63 -6.27
C CYS A 92 12.13 -7.60 -5.50
N ASP A 93 12.21 -6.33 -5.90
CA ASP A 93 11.44 -5.24 -5.29
C ASP A 93 10.06 -5.05 -5.92
N VAL A 94 9.89 -5.60 -7.12
CA VAL A 94 8.74 -5.37 -7.99
C VAL A 94 8.35 -6.66 -8.70
N ALA A 95 7.05 -6.94 -8.75
CA ALA A 95 6.47 -8.05 -9.51
C ALA A 95 5.34 -7.55 -10.41
N ARG A 96 5.14 -8.20 -11.55
CA ARG A 96 4.05 -7.91 -12.50
C ARG A 96 3.12 -9.12 -12.56
N PHE A 97 1.82 -8.87 -12.45
CA PHE A 97 0.78 -9.88 -12.53
C PHE A 97 -0.33 -9.49 -13.50
N TYR A 98 -1.02 -10.50 -14.00
CA TYR A 98 -2.31 -10.36 -14.63
C TYR A 98 -3.37 -10.80 -13.63
N ILE A 99 -4.25 -9.89 -13.24
CA ILE A 99 -5.38 -10.15 -12.35
C ILE A 99 -6.67 -9.85 -13.11
N GLY A 100 -7.44 -10.89 -13.43
CA GLY A 100 -8.54 -10.76 -14.39
C GLY A 100 -7.98 -10.41 -15.78
N SER A 101 -8.43 -9.29 -16.35
CA SER A 101 -7.96 -8.75 -17.62
C SER A 101 -6.93 -7.61 -17.50
N GLY A 102 -6.59 -7.18 -16.28
CA GLY A 102 -5.73 -6.02 -16.03
C GLY A 102 -4.30 -6.38 -15.61
N HIS A 103 -3.35 -5.50 -15.91
CA HIS A 103 -1.97 -5.61 -15.43
C HIS A 103 -1.83 -4.92 -14.07
N VAL A 104 -1.20 -5.63 -13.14
CA VAL A 104 -0.93 -5.14 -11.79
C VAL A 104 0.56 -5.17 -11.54
N LEU A 105 1.15 -4.00 -11.29
CA LEU A 105 2.50 -3.90 -10.75
C LEU A 105 2.39 -3.91 -9.23
N VAL A 106 3.19 -4.73 -8.58
CA VAL A 106 3.22 -4.87 -7.12
C VAL A 106 4.63 -4.56 -6.62
N LYS A 107 4.76 -3.77 -5.56
CA LYS A 107 6.05 -3.42 -4.96
C LYS A 107 5.96 -3.26 -3.45
N GLN A 108 7.07 -3.51 -2.75
CA GLN A 108 7.14 -3.24 -1.31
C GLN A 108 7.27 -1.75 -1.01
N TYR A 109 6.82 -1.33 0.17
CA TYR A 109 7.17 -0.01 0.69
C TYR A 109 8.69 0.08 0.89
N LYS A 110 9.31 1.10 0.30
CA LYS A 110 10.65 1.54 0.72
C LYS A 110 10.51 2.94 1.28
N PRO A 111 10.74 3.13 2.60
CA PRO A 111 10.81 4.47 3.16
C PRO A 111 11.85 5.26 2.37
N ARG A 112 11.52 6.48 1.98
CA ARG A 112 12.56 7.40 1.51
C ARG A 112 13.42 7.72 2.72
N HIS A 113 14.61 7.15 2.82
CA HIS A 113 15.62 7.69 3.72
C HIS A 113 15.91 9.11 3.20
N PHE A 114 15.47 10.12 3.94
CA PHE A 114 15.95 11.48 3.73
C PHE A 114 17.46 11.43 3.96
N LYS A 115 18.25 11.43 2.88
CA LYS A 115 19.68 11.71 3.01
C LYS A 115 19.76 13.15 3.53
N ASN A 116 20.27 13.33 4.73
CA ASN A 116 20.61 14.65 5.25
C ASN A 116 21.52 15.33 4.22
N LEU A 117 21.01 16.35 3.55
CA LEU A 117 21.79 17.19 2.65
C LEU A 117 22.61 18.15 3.50
N ASN A 118 23.64 17.63 4.17
CA ASN A 118 24.75 18.46 4.63
C ASN A 118 25.67 18.63 3.43
N ARG A 119 25.38 19.61 2.57
CA ARG A 119 26.33 20.13 1.58
C ARG A 119 26.69 21.55 1.97
N VAL A 120 27.68 21.66 2.86
CA VAL A 120 28.56 22.83 2.96
C VAL A 120 29.98 22.29 2.90
N MET A 121 30.62 22.47 1.75
CA MET A 121 32.01 22.87 1.56
C MET A 121 32.13 23.35 0.12
#